data_AF-A0A1J4MVW9-F1
#
_entry.id   AF-A0A1J4MVW9-F1
#
_cell.length_a   1.000
_cell.length_b   1.000
_cell.length_c   1.000
_cell.angle_alpha   90.00
_cell.angle_beta   90.00
_cell.angle_gamma   90.00
#
_symmetry.space_group_name_H-M   'P 1'
#
loop_
_entity.id
_entity.type
_entity.pdbx_description
1 polymer ?
#
loop_
_entity_poly.entity_id
_entity_poly.type
_entity_poly.pdbx_seq_one_letter_code
_entity_poly.pdbx_strand_id
1 'polypeptide(L)'
;MTSKDISLEDLKDVVRCELDKRGVLNEIKAKLMAEILVAINDEEDSKPCIPRENIIINSLIYEYLIHNGYSSSSSVLLCESGMNINSEENKSLDNIQILDRNQLLNILSIKSDKNLPILYSLIGKIV
;
A
#
# COMPACT_ATOMS: atom_id res chain seq x y z
N MET A 1 17.64 -41.83 24.42
CA MET A 1 17.48 -40.55 23.71
C MET A 1 16.35 -40.75 22.71
N THR A 2 15.12 -40.45 23.12
CA THR A 2 13.92 -40.69 22.30
C THR A 2 13.79 -39.55 21.29
N SER A 3 13.94 -39.88 20.01
CA SER A 3 13.61 -38.98 18.89
C SER A 3 12.13 -38.61 19.05
N LYS A 4 11.86 -37.36 19.43
CA LYS A 4 10.50 -36.84 19.57
C LYS A 4 9.96 -36.70 18.16
N ASP A 5 9.03 -37.57 17.79
CA ASP A 5 8.31 -37.48 16.53
C ASP A 5 7.67 -36.08 16.46
N ILE A 6 8.20 -35.23 15.60
CA ILE A 6 7.66 -33.90 15.34
C ILE A 6 6.29 -34.14 14.71
N SER A 7 5.24 -33.69 15.40
CA SER A 7 3.88 -33.83 14.90
C SER A 7 3.73 -33.05 13.60
N LEU A 8 2.86 -33.51 12.70
CA LEU A 8 2.51 -32.79 11.47
C LEU A 8 2.05 -31.34 11.78
N GLU A 9 1.37 -31.15 12.90
CA GLU A 9 0.94 -29.83 13.37
C GLU A 9 2.13 -28.94 13.78
N ASP A 10 3.13 -29.51 14.47
CA ASP A 10 4.33 -28.78 14.86
C ASP A 10 5.13 -28.34 13.62
N LEU A 11 5.22 -29.22 12.61
CA LEU A 11 5.91 -28.90 11.36
C LEU A 11 5.18 -27.80 10.58
N LYS A 12 3.85 -27.86 10.52
CA LYS A 12 3.00 -26.85 9.89
C LYS A 12 3.13 -25.49 10.58
N ASP A 13 3.16 -25.47 11.90
CA ASP A 13 3.32 -24.22 12.66
C ASP A 13 4.71 -23.60 12.49
N VAL A 14 5.76 -24.43 12.42
CA VAL A 14 7.12 -23.96 12.12
C VAL A 14 7.19 -23.35 10.72
N VAL A 15 6.62 -24.01 9.71
CA VAL A 15 6.57 -23.51 8.33
C VAL A 15 5.76 -22.21 8.26
N ARG A 16 4.61 -22.14 8.93
CA ARG A 16 3.79 -20.94 9.01
C ARG A 16 4.57 -19.77 9.63
N CYS A 17 5.22 -20.01 10.77
CA CYS A 17 6.00 -18.99 11.48
C CYS A 17 7.16 -18.47 10.63
N GLU A 18 7.82 -19.35 9.87
CA GLU A 18 8.91 -18.97 8.96
C GLU A 18 8.40 -18.17 7.75
N LEU A 19 7.26 -18.56 7.17
CA LEU A 19 6.61 -17.81 6.08
C LEU A 19 6.08 -16.44 6.55
N ASP A 20 5.58 -16.35 7.78
CA ASP A 20 5.17 -15.09 8.40
C ASP A 20 6.38 -14.17 8.65
N LYS A 21 7.49 -14.70 9.20
CA LYS A 21 8.74 -13.94 9.42
C LYS A 21 9.34 -13.38 8.13
N ARG A 22 9.26 -14.15 7.04
CA ARG A 22 9.72 -13.73 5.71
C ARG A 22 8.74 -12.78 5.01
N GLY A 23 7.57 -12.51 5.60
CA GLY A 23 6.53 -11.65 5.02
C GLY A 23 5.75 -12.30 3.87
N VAL A 24 6.14 -13.49 3.42
CA VAL A 24 5.53 -14.22 2.29
C VAL A 24 4.06 -14.54 2.56
N LEU A 25 3.72 -14.94 3.78
CA LEU A 25 2.32 -15.24 4.11
C LEU A 25 1.43 -13.99 4.05
N ASN A 26 1.98 -12.83 4.40
CA ASN A 26 1.27 -11.56 4.32
C ASN A 26 1.12 -11.08 2.87
N GLU A 27 2.14 -11.28 2.03
CA GLU A 27 2.05 -11.02 0.59
C GLU A 27 0.96 -11.89 -0.08
N ILE A 28 0.92 -13.19 0.24
CA ILE A 28 -0.10 -14.10 -0.28
C ILE A 28 -1.50 -13.68 0.17
N LYS A 29 -1.67 -13.32 1.46
CA LYS A 29 -2.95 -12.81 1.98
C LYS A 29 -3.37 -11.52 1.27
N ALA A 30 -2.45 -10.60 1.03
CA ALA A 30 -2.73 -9.34 0.35
C ALA A 30 -3.17 -9.57 -1.10
N LYS A 31 -2.47 -10.45 -1.84
CA LYS A 31 -2.86 -10.85 -3.19
C LYS A 31 -4.24 -11.52 -3.21
N LEU A 32 -4.51 -12.41 -2.27
CA LEU A 32 -5.82 -13.07 -2.15
C LEU A 32 -6.93 -12.06 -1.86
N MET A 33 -6.69 -11.10 -0.96
CA MET A 33 -7.65 -10.02 -0.68
C MET A 33 -7.88 -9.14 -1.92
N ALA A 34 -6.83 -8.83 -2.68
CA ALA A 34 -6.98 -8.09 -3.93
C ALA A 34 -7.89 -8.83 -4.93
N GLU A 35 -7.65 -10.13 -5.16
CA GLU A 35 -8.47 -10.96 -6.06
C GLU A 35 -9.92 -11.09 -5.59
N ILE A 36 -10.15 -11.30 -4.28
CA ILE A 36 -11.50 -11.36 -3.71
C ILE A 36 -12.23 -10.03 -3.90
N LEU A 37 -11.54 -8.91 -3.69
CA LEU A 37 -12.13 -7.59 -3.87
C LEU A 37 -12.43 -7.27 -5.33
N VAL A 38 -11.57 -7.71 -6.27
CA VAL A 38 -11.86 -7.62 -7.71
C VAL A 38 -13.10 -8.43 -8.05
N ALA A 39 -13.19 -9.69 -7.61
CA ALA A 39 -14.34 -10.55 -7.86
C ALA A 39 -15.64 -10.04 -7.20
N ILE A 40 -15.55 -9.30 -6.09
CA ILE A 40 -16.70 -8.64 -5.44
C ILE A 40 -17.09 -7.35 -6.20
N ASN A 41 -16.12 -6.63 -6.76
CA ASN A 41 -16.34 -5.35 -7.47
C ASN A 41 -16.67 -5.51 -8.96
N ASP A 42 -16.78 -6.74 -9.48
CA ASP A 42 -17.23 -7.03 -10.86
C ASP A 42 -18.74 -6.74 -11.08
N GLU A 43 -19.46 -6.25 -10.06
CA GLU A 43 -20.71 -5.52 -10.30
C GLU A 43 -20.37 -4.10 -10.79
N GLU A 44 -20.47 -3.92 -12.11
CA GLU A 44 -20.27 -2.69 -12.87
C GLU A 44 -21.01 -1.47 -12.30
N ASP A 45 -20.45 -0.82 -11.29
CA ASP A 45 -20.68 0.59 -11.05
C ASP A 45 -19.43 1.35 -11.48
N SER A 46 -19.55 2.08 -12.58
CA SER A 46 -18.55 3.01 -13.12
C SER A 46 -17.71 3.62 -12.00
N LYS A 47 -16.47 3.15 -11.86
CA LYS A 47 -15.57 3.59 -10.79
C LYS A 47 -15.60 5.13 -10.80
N PRO A 48 -16.12 5.80 -9.75
CA PRO A 48 -16.27 7.24 -9.79
C PRO A 48 -14.90 7.85 -10.05
N CYS A 49 -14.84 8.76 -11.04
CA CYS A 49 -13.61 9.47 -11.39
C CYS A 49 -13.04 10.07 -10.10
N ILE A 50 -11.90 9.55 -9.63
CA ILE A 50 -11.36 9.92 -8.32
C ILE A 50 -11.04 11.42 -8.39
N PRO A 51 -11.65 12.25 -7.52
CA PRO A 51 -11.41 13.68 -7.52
C PRO A 51 -9.91 13.97 -7.38
N ARG A 52 -9.46 15.07 -8.00
CA ARG A 52 -8.03 15.46 -7.97
C ARG A 52 -7.51 15.60 -6.54
N GLU A 53 -8.36 16.02 -5.62
CA GLU A 53 -8.10 16.14 -4.18
C GLU A 53 -7.77 14.78 -3.57
N ASN A 54 -8.51 13.73 -3.92
CA ASN A 54 -8.25 12.38 -3.43
C ASN A 54 -6.91 11.83 -3.93
N ILE A 55 -6.49 12.20 -5.14
CA ILE A 55 -5.15 11.83 -5.65
C ILE A 55 -4.08 12.43 -4.74
N ILE A 56 -4.22 13.71 -4.39
CA ILE A 56 -3.27 14.41 -3.51
C ILE A 56 -3.29 13.78 -2.10
N ILE A 57 -4.46 13.51 -1.55
CA ILE A 57 -4.62 12.90 -0.22
C ILE A 57 -4.01 11.50 -0.18
N ASN A 58 -4.36 10.64 -1.14
CA ASN A 58 -3.83 9.28 -1.19
C ASN A 58 -2.32 9.27 -1.42
N SER A 59 -1.80 10.20 -2.22
CA SER A 59 -0.35 10.35 -2.42
C SER A 59 0.37 10.81 -1.15
N LEU A 60 -0.23 11.69 -0.35
CA LEU A 60 0.30 12.08 0.97
C LEU A 60 0.29 10.93 1.97
N ILE A 61 -0.80 10.17 2.02
CA ILE A 61 -0.91 8.98 2.86
C ILE A 61 0.15 7.96 2.42
N TYR A 62 0.28 7.72 1.13
CA TYR A 62 1.27 6.81 0.58
C TYR A 62 2.70 7.23 0.95
N GLU A 63 3.07 8.51 0.79
CA GLU A 63 4.38 9.04 1.18
C GLU A 63 4.68 8.82 2.67
N TYR A 64 3.69 9.07 3.52
CA TYR A 64 3.80 8.82 4.96
C TYR A 64 3.98 7.33 5.27
N LEU A 65 3.20 6.45 4.63
CA LEU A 65 3.30 5.01 4.85
C LEU A 65 4.67 4.47 4.45
N ILE A 66 5.18 4.90 3.29
CA ILE A 66 6.51 4.53 2.80
C ILE A 66 7.60 5.04 3.74
N HIS A 67 7.52 6.30 4.17
CA HIS A 67 8.50 6.90 5.07
C HIS A 67 8.57 6.19 6.44
N ASN A 68 7.45 5.66 6.94
CA ASN A 68 7.39 4.93 8.21
C ASN A 68 7.57 3.41 8.07
N GLY A 69 7.84 2.90 6.86
CA GLY A 69 8.08 1.48 6.62
C GLY A 69 6.82 0.59 6.62
N TYR A 70 5.64 1.17 6.42
CA TYR A 70 4.36 0.44 6.34
C TYR A 70 4.10 -0.15 4.95
N SER A 71 5.02 -0.98 4.46
CA SER A 71 5.02 -1.48 3.07
C SER A 71 3.77 -2.28 2.67
N SER A 72 3.18 -3.04 3.60
CA SER A 72 1.94 -3.79 3.32
C SER A 72 0.74 -2.85 3.15
N SER A 73 0.60 -1.89 4.06
CA SER A 73 -0.49 -0.90 4.01
C SER A 73 -0.39 -0.02 2.77
N SER A 74 0.83 0.37 2.37
CA SER A 74 1.04 1.14 1.15
C SER A 74 0.66 0.34 -0.10
N SER A 75 0.94 -0.96 -0.14
CA SER A 75 0.53 -1.84 -1.25
C SER A 75 -0.99 -1.99 -1.32
N VAL A 76 -1.66 -2.18 -0.19
CA VAL A 76 -3.12 -2.29 -0.13
C VAL A 76 -3.78 -1.00 -0.59
N LEU A 77 -3.28 0.17 -0.15
CA LEU A 77 -3.79 1.48 -0.58
C LEU A 77 -3.75 1.64 -2.10
N LEU A 78 -2.64 1.26 -2.74
CA LEU A 78 -2.51 1.31 -4.21
C LEU A 78 -3.54 0.43 -4.91
N CYS A 79 -3.67 -0.83 -4.46
CA CYS A 79 -4.64 -1.76 -5.00
C CYS A 79 -6.09 -1.27 -4.83
N GLU A 80 -6.46 -0.82 -3.62
CA GLU A 80 -7.81 -0.36 -3.30
C GLU A 80 -8.18 0.92 -4.07
N SER A 81 -7.24 1.86 -4.17
CA SER A 81 -7.47 3.12 -4.89
C SER A 81 -7.38 2.96 -6.41
N GLY A 82 -6.92 1.81 -6.91
CA GLY A 82 -6.60 1.64 -8.32
C GLY A 82 -5.47 2.55 -8.81
N MET A 83 -4.66 3.11 -7.90
CA MET A 83 -3.56 3.99 -8.24
C MET A 83 -2.28 3.18 -8.51
N ASN A 84 -1.46 3.66 -9.44
CA ASN A 84 -0.19 3.02 -9.76
C ASN A 84 1.01 3.96 -9.51
N ILE A 85 2.15 3.34 -9.21
CA ILE A 85 3.45 3.97 -8.99
C ILE A 85 4.19 4.18 -10.33
N ASN A 86 3.98 3.28 -11.30
CA ASN A 86 4.70 3.25 -12.57
C ASN A 86 3.75 3.43 -13.77
N SER A 87 4.08 4.38 -14.64
CA SER A 87 3.32 4.71 -15.86
C SER A 87 3.45 3.69 -17.00
N GLU A 88 4.29 2.67 -16.84
CA GLU A 88 4.73 1.81 -17.96
C GLU A 88 3.93 0.50 -18.10
N GLU A 89 3.30 -0.01 -17.05
CA GLU A 89 2.80 -1.40 -17.09
C GLU A 89 1.34 -1.55 -17.51
N ASN A 90 0.55 -0.48 -17.59
CA ASN A 90 -0.82 -0.58 -18.07
C ASN A 90 -1.21 0.67 -18.88
N LYS A 91 -1.50 0.50 -20.17
CA LYS A 91 -2.11 1.53 -21.03
C LYS A 91 -3.65 1.53 -20.88
N SER A 92 -4.16 1.47 -19.65
CA SER A 92 -5.58 1.74 -19.42
C SER A 92 -5.74 3.24 -19.22
N LEU A 93 -6.70 3.84 -19.92
CA LEU A 93 -6.92 5.29 -19.98
C LEU A 93 -7.34 5.91 -18.63
N ASP A 94 -7.64 5.06 -17.64
CA ASP A 94 -8.10 5.42 -16.30
C ASP A 94 -7.03 5.25 -15.20
N ASN A 95 -5.75 5.08 -15.58
CA ASN A 95 -4.69 4.84 -14.60
C ASN A 95 -4.31 6.13 -13.85
N ILE A 96 -4.80 6.24 -12.62
CA ILE A 96 -4.56 7.38 -11.74
C ILE A 96 -3.20 7.19 -11.06
N GLN A 97 -2.26 8.09 -11.32
CA GLN A 97 -0.89 7.98 -10.81
C GLN A 97 -0.73 8.62 -9.44
N ILE A 98 0.04 7.97 -8.54
CA ILE A 98 0.50 8.60 -7.30
C ILE A 98 1.46 9.74 -7.64
N LEU A 99 1.24 10.88 -6.99
CA LEU A 99 2.11 12.04 -7.12
C LEU A 99 3.42 11.81 -6.38
N ASP A 100 4.53 12.14 -7.03
CA ASP A 100 5.83 12.09 -6.37
C ASP A 100 5.96 13.17 -5.28
N ARG A 101 6.95 13.01 -4.42
CA ARG A 101 7.20 13.91 -3.29
C ARG A 101 7.38 15.37 -3.73
N ASN A 102 8.06 15.63 -4.86
CA ASN A 102 8.32 16.99 -5.33
C ASN A 102 7.05 17.63 -5.92
N GLN A 103 6.25 16.84 -6.65
CA GLN A 103 4.93 17.24 -7.15
C GLN A 103 4.01 17.63 -5.99
N LEU A 104 3.98 16.82 -4.92
CA LEU A 104 3.22 17.13 -3.71
C LEU A 104 3.67 18.43 -3.04
N LEU A 105 4.99 18.63 -2.87
CA LEU A 105 5.53 19.87 -2.28
C LEU A 105 5.21 21.09 -3.12
N ASN A 106 5.25 20.97 -4.46
CA ASN A 106 4.91 22.05 -5.38
C ASN A 106 3.41 22.41 -5.31
N ILE A 107 2.53 21.40 -5.39
CA ILE A 107 1.07 21.61 -5.33
C ILE A 107 0.65 22.23 -3.99
N LEU A 108 1.20 21.75 -2.88
CA LEU A 108 0.86 22.24 -1.54
C LEU A 108 1.58 23.55 -1.18
N SER A 109 2.58 23.96 -1.98
CA SER A 109 3.43 25.12 -1.70
C SER A 109 4.07 25.06 -0.30
N ILE A 110 4.64 23.89 0.05
CA ILE A 110 5.23 23.63 1.37
C ILE A 110 6.72 23.31 1.22
N LYS A 111 7.52 23.74 2.19
CA LYS A 111 8.89 23.28 2.37
C LYS A 111 8.88 22.23 3.47
N SER A 112 9.33 21.01 3.15
CA SER A 112 9.48 19.90 4.09
C SER A 112 10.93 19.43 4.10
N ASP A 113 11.45 19.08 5.27
CA ASP A 113 12.74 18.39 5.38
C ASP A 113 12.66 17.03 4.67
N LYS A 114 13.72 16.59 4.01
CA LYS A 114 13.81 15.28 3.34
C LYS A 114 13.70 14.10 4.30
N ASN A 115 14.05 14.31 5.56
CA ASN A 115 14.03 13.27 6.59
C ASN A 115 12.69 13.15 7.33
N LEU A 116 11.68 13.93 6.93
CA LEU A 116 10.37 13.93 7.56
C LEU A 116 9.26 13.76 6.50
N PRO A 117 8.16 13.06 6.85
CA PRO A 117 6.98 12.99 6.00
C PRO A 117 6.40 14.38 5.75
N ILE A 118 5.82 14.60 4.57
CA ILE A 118 5.21 15.89 4.22
C ILE A 118 4.07 16.25 5.19
N LEU A 119 3.31 15.23 5.63
CA LEU A 119 2.22 15.41 6.60
C LEU A 119 2.68 16.08 7.91
N TYR A 120 3.94 15.90 8.33
CA TYR A 120 4.43 16.51 9.58
C TYR A 120 4.60 18.01 9.41
N SER A 121 5.06 18.44 8.23
CA SER A 121 5.17 19.86 7.87
C SER A 121 3.81 20.54 7.73
N LEU A 122 2.75 19.78 7.43
CA LEU A 122 1.37 20.27 7.44
C LEU A 122 0.84 20.44 8.87
N ILE A 123 1.06 19.46 9.75
CA ILE A 123 0.63 19.53 11.15
C ILE A 123 1.32 20.70 11.86
N GLY A 124 2.63 20.90 11.63
CA GLY A 124 3.38 22.03 12.20
C GLY A 124 2.94 23.42 11.73
N LYS A 125 2.01 23.53 10.76
CA LYS A 125 1.35 24.80 10.42
C LYS A 125 0.06 25.04 11.20
N ILE A 126 -0.53 23.97 11.74
CA ILE A 126 -1.82 24.00 12.45
C ILE A 126 -1.59 24.12 13.96
N VAL A 127 -0.54 23.48 14.47
CA VAL A 127 -0.08 23.52 15.87
C VAL A 127 0.97 24.61 16.05
#